data_AF-J3AEH3-F1
#
_entry.id   AF-J3AEH3-F1
#
_cell.length_a   1.000
_cell.length_b   1.000
_cell.length_c   1.000
_cell.angle_alpha   90.00
_cell.angle_beta   90.00
_cell.angle_gamma   90.00
#
_symmetry.space_group_name_H-M   'P 1'
#
loop_
_entity.id
_entity.type
_entity.pdbx_description
1 polymer ?
#
loop_
_entity_poly.entity_id
_entity_poly.type
_entity_poly.pdbx_seq_one_letter_code
_entity_poly.pdbx_strand_id
1 'polypeptide(L)'
;MGMSLQSNNKDVIYHSPDVNKISYSTGQLLAKARMAKRPIVVVEGKDDIPIYQKIARKIDKKVEIRAIETIKGYTEGCDQVVKLITDIQDKIDEAPINQRYLRGVIDRDARFFRGQDLSHLKCLLILKYYSYESHFVTEKHAEYLLNSLLVSNDDINDKVICFIMSDVKKVYEELYYFSLEALKNACETDYDAIIGYGFSEGKVTKQASKATLLADVMRKKEQLDDFAHQKQLSFNDLYKIVKGKWLLSAFVQSVYFKIQDLHSKCSQKALDGLKMCQYCEIGKNTQCLWKIKRHHSLQIAETIVLDYLDDTELDYIYADLQTLA
;
A
#
# COMPACT_ATOMS: atom_id res chain seq x y z
N MET A 1 30.39 8.71 -67.68
CA MET A 1 29.61 7.46 -67.66
C MET A 1 30.42 6.43 -66.89
N GLY A 2 30.10 6.21 -65.62
CA GLY A 2 30.82 5.28 -64.75
C GLY A 2 29.82 4.72 -63.75
N MET A 3 29.55 3.43 -63.88
CA MET A 3 28.51 2.68 -63.20
C MET A 3 28.86 2.38 -61.74
N SER A 4 27.84 2.52 -60.89
CA SER A 4 27.36 1.57 -59.86
C SER A 4 28.35 0.60 -59.20
N LEU A 5 28.59 0.82 -57.90
CA LEU A 5 28.80 -0.25 -56.90
C LEU A 5 27.99 0.13 -55.65
N GLN A 6 26.85 -0.54 -55.43
CA GLN A 6 26.22 -0.59 -54.11
C GLN A 6 26.30 -2.01 -53.58
N SER A 7 26.97 -2.11 -52.43
CA SER A 7 27.30 -3.30 -51.68
C SER A 7 26.08 -3.91 -50.98
N ASN A 8 25.99 -5.22 -51.08
CA ASN A 8 25.17 -6.09 -50.25
C ASN A 8 25.39 -5.85 -48.75
N ASN A 9 24.30 -5.66 -48.01
CA ASN A 9 24.17 -6.24 -46.68
C ASN A 9 22.69 -6.57 -46.44
N LYS A 10 22.38 -7.87 -46.45
CA LYS A 10 21.09 -8.40 -46.01
C LYS A 10 21.13 -8.46 -44.50
N ASP A 11 20.48 -7.49 -43.85
CA ASP A 11 20.17 -7.58 -42.43
C ASP A 11 19.19 -8.74 -42.21
N VAL A 12 19.67 -9.75 -41.51
CA VAL A 12 18.89 -10.87 -41.02
C VAL A 12 18.02 -10.35 -39.89
N ILE A 13 16.73 -10.15 -40.16
CA ILE A 13 15.72 -9.84 -39.16
C ILE A 13 15.55 -11.08 -38.27
N TYR A 14 16.10 -11.04 -37.07
CA TYR A 14 15.72 -11.96 -36.00
C TYR A 14 14.29 -11.60 -35.55
N HIS A 15 13.29 -12.26 -36.13
CA HIS A 15 11.99 -12.37 -35.49
C HIS A 15 12.14 -13.22 -34.24
N SER A 16 12.20 -12.57 -33.08
CA SER A 16 12.00 -13.26 -31.80
C SER A 16 10.61 -13.90 -31.83
N PRO A 17 10.48 -15.21 -31.61
CA PRO A 17 9.17 -15.85 -31.63
C PRO A 17 8.32 -15.30 -30.50
N ASP A 18 7.09 -14.90 -30.85
CA ASP A 18 6.02 -14.60 -29.91
C ASP A 18 5.97 -15.71 -28.85
N VAL A 19 6.30 -15.35 -27.62
CA VAL A 19 6.04 -16.19 -26.46
C VAL A 19 4.52 -16.28 -26.37
N ASN A 20 3.97 -17.38 -26.89
CA ASN A 20 2.56 -17.75 -26.80
C ASN A 20 2.10 -17.59 -25.35
N LYS A 21 1.51 -16.43 -25.05
CA LYS A 21 0.94 -16.11 -23.75
C LYS A 21 -0.35 -16.94 -23.65
N ILE A 22 -0.21 -18.19 -23.19
CA ILE A 22 -1.34 -19.12 -23.03
C ILE A 22 -2.42 -18.41 -22.22
N SER A 23 -3.57 -18.25 -22.88
CA SER A 23 -4.62 -17.32 -22.52
C SER A 23 -5.81 -18.14 -22.02
N TYR A 24 -5.98 -18.25 -20.71
CA TYR A 24 -7.05 -19.06 -20.11
C TYR A 24 -8.36 -18.28 -20.04
N SER A 25 -9.48 -18.91 -20.41
CA SER A 25 -10.81 -18.40 -20.05
C SER A 25 -11.05 -18.55 -18.53
N THR A 26 -12.01 -17.81 -17.96
CA THR A 26 -12.31 -17.85 -16.51
C THR A 26 -12.62 -19.27 -16.00
N GLY A 27 -13.33 -20.06 -16.81
CA GLY A 27 -13.60 -21.47 -16.50
C GLY A 27 -12.35 -22.35 -16.51
N GLN A 28 -11.45 -22.13 -17.47
CA GLN A 28 -10.18 -22.85 -17.54
C GLN A 28 -9.24 -22.49 -16.38
N LEU A 29 -9.26 -21.23 -15.95
CA LEU A 29 -8.48 -20.76 -14.80
C LEU A 29 -8.86 -21.53 -13.52
N LEU A 30 -10.16 -21.61 -13.25
CA LEU A 30 -10.70 -22.32 -12.08
C LEU A 30 -10.48 -23.84 -12.18
N ALA A 31 -10.71 -24.44 -13.35
CA ALA A 31 -10.44 -25.86 -13.57
C ALA A 31 -8.97 -26.19 -13.32
N LYS A 32 -8.05 -25.35 -13.82
CA LYS A 32 -6.60 -25.50 -13.61
C LYS A 32 -6.24 -25.40 -12.13
N ALA A 33 -6.76 -24.41 -11.41
CA ALA A 33 -6.53 -24.23 -9.98
C ALA A 33 -6.94 -25.47 -9.18
N ARG A 34 -8.12 -26.02 -9.51
CA ARG A 34 -8.66 -27.23 -8.89
C ARG A 34 -7.83 -28.48 -9.20
N MET A 35 -7.48 -28.69 -10.48
CA MET A 35 -6.67 -29.85 -10.90
C MET A 35 -5.27 -29.83 -10.27
N ALA A 36 -4.65 -28.65 -10.18
CA ALA A 36 -3.33 -28.48 -9.59
C ALA A 36 -3.35 -28.45 -8.05
N LYS A 37 -4.54 -28.44 -7.41
CA LYS A 37 -4.72 -28.17 -5.98
C LYS A 37 -3.93 -26.94 -5.52
N ARG A 38 -3.99 -25.89 -6.34
CA ARG A 38 -3.29 -24.63 -6.13
C ARG A 38 -4.27 -23.49 -6.37
N PRO A 39 -4.93 -22.97 -5.32
CA PRO A 39 -5.87 -21.87 -5.43
C PRO A 39 -5.23 -20.63 -6.05
N ILE A 40 -6.04 -19.81 -6.71
CA ILE A 40 -5.60 -18.57 -7.34
C ILE A 40 -6.14 -17.40 -6.55
N VAL A 41 -5.26 -16.47 -6.18
CA VAL A 41 -5.64 -15.18 -5.62
C VAL A 41 -5.41 -14.12 -6.69
N VAL A 42 -6.46 -13.41 -7.06
CA VAL A 42 -6.44 -12.35 -8.07
C VAL A 42 -6.45 -11.00 -7.37
N VAL A 43 -5.48 -10.15 -7.68
CA VAL A 43 -5.26 -8.82 -7.10
C VAL A 43 -5.35 -7.75 -8.19
N GLU A 44 -5.44 -6.47 -7.81
CA GLU A 44 -5.77 -5.37 -8.72
C GLU A 44 -4.65 -5.01 -9.69
N GLY A 45 -3.40 -5.14 -9.25
CA GLY A 45 -2.25 -4.78 -10.06
C GLY A 45 -0.97 -5.46 -9.64
N LYS A 46 0.07 -5.25 -10.47
CA LYS A 46 1.40 -5.84 -10.26
C LYS A 46 2.03 -5.54 -8.89
N ASP A 47 1.76 -4.37 -8.31
CA ASP A 47 2.39 -3.90 -7.08
C ASP A 47 1.90 -4.70 -5.85
N ASP A 48 0.71 -5.29 -5.94
CA ASP A 48 0.10 -6.08 -4.86
C ASP A 48 0.70 -7.49 -4.79
N ILE A 49 1.20 -8.02 -5.92
CA ILE A 49 1.68 -9.40 -6.04
C ILE A 49 2.72 -9.75 -4.96
N PRO A 50 3.80 -8.97 -4.74
CA PRO A 50 4.82 -9.31 -3.76
C PRO A 50 4.27 -9.36 -2.33
N ILE A 51 3.31 -8.50 -2.01
CA ILE A 51 2.68 -8.42 -0.69
C ILE A 51 1.86 -9.68 -0.42
N TYR A 52 0.94 -10.03 -1.31
CA TYR A 52 0.11 -11.23 -1.13
C TYR A 52 0.94 -12.52 -1.24
N GLN A 53 2.03 -12.54 -1.99
CA GLN A 53 2.99 -13.66 -1.96
C GLN A 53 3.69 -13.79 -0.61
N LYS A 54 4.01 -12.67 0.06
CA LYS A 54 4.60 -12.67 1.40
C LYS A 54 3.59 -13.15 2.44
N ILE A 55 2.36 -12.66 2.37
CA ILE A 55 1.24 -13.11 3.21
C ILE A 55 1.02 -14.62 3.05
N ALA A 56 0.87 -15.10 1.81
CA ALA A 56 0.67 -16.53 1.53
C ALA A 56 1.80 -17.41 2.09
N ARG A 57 3.06 -16.97 1.95
CA ARG A 57 4.22 -17.67 2.53
C ARG A 57 4.19 -17.68 4.05
N LYS A 58 3.82 -16.58 4.69
CA LYS A 58 3.75 -16.48 6.16
C LYS A 58 2.71 -17.45 6.76
N ILE A 59 1.63 -17.72 6.03
CA ILE A 59 0.57 -18.64 6.45
C ILE A 59 0.74 -20.08 5.89
N ASP A 60 1.89 -20.38 5.29
CA ASP A 60 2.23 -21.65 4.62
C ASP A 60 1.17 -22.13 3.60
N LYS A 61 0.62 -21.19 2.83
CA LYS A 61 -0.36 -21.50 1.77
C LYS A 61 0.25 -21.50 0.39
N LYS A 62 0.05 -22.62 -0.32
CA LYS A 62 0.43 -22.80 -1.71
C LYS A 62 -0.64 -22.23 -2.64
N VAL A 63 -0.59 -20.93 -2.84
CA VAL A 63 -1.47 -20.22 -3.79
C VAL A 63 -0.69 -19.66 -4.97
N GLU A 64 -1.38 -19.40 -6.07
CA GLU A 64 -0.88 -18.62 -7.21
C GLU A 64 -1.46 -17.21 -7.12
N ILE A 65 -0.60 -16.21 -6.88
CA ILE A 65 -1.02 -14.80 -6.87
C ILE A 65 -0.90 -14.24 -8.29
N ARG A 66 -1.96 -13.59 -8.79
CA ARG A 66 -2.00 -12.97 -10.12
C ARG A 66 -2.61 -11.59 -10.08
N ALA A 67 -1.98 -10.63 -10.73
CA ALA A 67 -2.66 -9.38 -11.07
C ALA A 67 -3.67 -9.64 -12.20
N ILE A 68 -4.82 -8.97 -12.13
CA ILE A 68 -5.97 -9.19 -13.01
C ILE A 68 -5.64 -8.96 -14.49
N GLU A 69 -4.76 -8.01 -14.82
CA GLU A 69 -4.31 -7.70 -16.18
C GLU A 69 -3.50 -8.86 -16.84
N THR A 70 -3.13 -9.87 -16.06
CA THR A 70 -2.47 -11.08 -16.57
C THR A 70 -3.47 -12.14 -17.07
N ILE A 71 -4.77 -11.94 -16.83
CA ILE A 71 -5.86 -12.82 -17.23
C ILE A 71 -6.45 -12.28 -18.55
N LYS A 72 -6.73 -13.17 -19.51
CA LYS A 72 -7.24 -12.78 -20.82
C LYS A 72 -8.58 -12.05 -20.70
N GLY A 73 -8.69 -10.90 -21.35
CA GLY A 73 -9.95 -10.15 -21.44
C GLY A 73 -10.22 -9.21 -20.26
N TYR A 74 -9.22 -9.02 -19.39
CA TYR A 74 -9.26 -8.08 -18.28
C TYR A 74 -8.10 -7.09 -18.35
N THR A 75 -8.32 -5.89 -17.83
CA THR A 75 -7.30 -4.85 -17.63
C THR A 75 -6.96 -4.71 -16.16
N GLU A 76 -6.12 -3.75 -15.78
CA GLU A 76 -5.80 -3.47 -14.37
C GLU A 76 -6.97 -2.86 -13.60
N GLY A 77 -6.95 -3.01 -12.27
CA GLY A 77 -7.83 -2.32 -11.34
C GLY A 77 -8.94 -3.16 -10.71
N CYS A 78 -9.41 -2.69 -9.55
CA CYS A 78 -10.50 -3.23 -8.76
C CYS A 78 -11.76 -3.62 -9.56
N ASP A 79 -12.21 -2.79 -10.49
CA ASP A 79 -13.43 -3.07 -11.28
C ASP A 79 -13.28 -4.31 -12.17
N GLN A 80 -12.06 -4.61 -12.61
CA GLN A 80 -11.79 -5.81 -13.40
C GLN A 80 -11.73 -7.07 -12.54
N VAL A 81 -11.24 -6.95 -11.29
CA VAL A 81 -11.32 -8.04 -10.31
C VAL A 81 -12.79 -8.33 -10.00
N VAL A 82 -13.59 -7.30 -9.73
CA VAL A 82 -15.04 -7.45 -9.52
C VAL A 82 -15.70 -8.13 -10.72
N LYS A 83 -15.42 -7.64 -11.93
CA LYS A 83 -15.95 -8.24 -13.17
C LYS A 83 -15.59 -9.73 -13.29
N LEU A 84 -14.33 -10.10 -13.05
CA LEU A 84 -13.90 -11.51 -13.08
C LEU A 84 -14.69 -12.37 -12.09
N ILE A 85 -14.89 -11.86 -10.87
CA ILE A 85 -15.65 -12.58 -9.84
C ILE A 85 -17.13 -12.66 -10.20
N THR A 86 -17.71 -11.62 -10.81
CA THR A 86 -19.07 -11.67 -11.35
C THR A 86 -19.20 -12.73 -12.45
N ASP A 87 -18.27 -12.76 -13.42
CA ASP A 87 -18.28 -13.68 -14.56
C ASP A 87 -18.13 -15.18 -14.17
N ILE A 88 -17.81 -15.46 -12.90
CA ILE A 88 -17.59 -16.82 -12.39
C ILE A 88 -18.62 -17.27 -11.35
N GLN A 89 -19.57 -16.41 -10.96
CA GLN A 89 -20.58 -16.74 -9.95
C GLN A 89 -21.38 -18.00 -10.33
N ASP A 90 -21.84 -18.12 -11.58
CA ASP A 90 -22.61 -19.29 -12.03
C ASP A 90 -21.85 -20.61 -11.77
N LYS A 91 -20.53 -20.63 -12.03
CA LYS A 91 -19.69 -21.82 -11.80
C LYS A 91 -19.47 -22.09 -10.31
N ILE A 92 -19.46 -21.05 -9.49
CA ILE A 92 -19.37 -21.17 -8.03
C ILE A 92 -20.69 -21.74 -7.49
N ASP A 93 -21.82 -21.30 -8.02
CA ASP A 93 -23.16 -21.71 -7.59
C ASP A 93 -23.47 -23.15 -8.00
N GLU A 94 -23.08 -23.54 -9.21
CA GLU A 94 -23.15 -24.94 -9.68
C GLU A 94 -22.29 -25.88 -8.83
N ALA A 95 -21.14 -25.41 -8.34
CA ALA A 95 -20.20 -26.23 -7.57
C ALA A 95 -19.54 -25.41 -6.45
N PRO A 96 -20.16 -25.31 -5.25
CA PRO A 96 -19.68 -24.48 -4.14
C PRO A 96 -18.25 -24.76 -3.69
N ILE A 97 -17.74 -25.97 -3.95
CA ILE A 97 -16.34 -26.33 -3.70
C ILE A 97 -15.34 -25.40 -4.43
N ASN A 98 -15.77 -24.78 -5.53
CA ASN A 98 -14.96 -23.84 -6.31
C ASN A 98 -14.55 -22.60 -5.51
N GLN A 99 -15.28 -22.25 -4.44
CA GLN A 99 -14.92 -21.14 -3.56
C GLN A 99 -13.56 -21.32 -2.88
N ARG A 100 -13.09 -22.56 -2.76
CA ARG A 100 -11.78 -22.87 -2.16
C ARG A 100 -10.61 -22.70 -3.12
N TYR A 101 -10.86 -22.41 -4.40
CA TYR A 101 -9.83 -22.38 -5.45
C TYR A 101 -9.65 -21.02 -6.11
N LEU A 102 -10.48 -20.03 -5.77
CA LEU A 102 -10.38 -18.67 -6.30
C LEU A 102 -10.69 -17.66 -5.20
N ARG A 103 -9.93 -16.58 -5.15
CA ARG A 103 -10.20 -15.39 -4.34
C ARG A 103 -9.83 -14.14 -5.11
N GLY A 104 -10.77 -13.24 -5.33
CA GLY A 104 -10.47 -11.86 -5.71
C GLY A 104 -10.21 -11.04 -4.47
N VAL A 105 -9.21 -10.17 -4.49
CA VAL A 105 -8.95 -9.21 -3.41
C VAL A 105 -8.96 -7.81 -4.00
N ILE A 106 -9.75 -6.94 -3.39
CA ILE A 106 -9.85 -5.53 -3.78
C ILE A 106 -9.72 -4.62 -2.56
N ASP A 107 -9.16 -3.45 -2.81
CA ASP A 107 -9.20 -2.29 -1.94
C ASP A 107 -10.66 -1.87 -1.67
N ARG A 108 -10.88 -1.26 -0.51
CA ARG A 108 -12.21 -0.75 -0.15
C ARG A 108 -12.59 0.47 -0.98
N ASP A 109 -11.59 1.30 -1.27
CA ASP A 109 -11.66 2.57 -1.99
C ASP A 109 -12.89 3.45 -1.67
N ALA A 110 -13.21 4.39 -2.56
CA ALA A 110 -14.35 5.30 -2.39
C ALA A 110 -15.72 4.63 -2.67
N ARG A 111 -15.77 3.44 -3.29
CA ARG A 111 -17.01 2.74 -3.70
C ARG A 111 -17.95 2.54 -2.52
N PHE A 112 -17.39 2.27 -1.34
CA PHE A 112 -18.15 2.08 -0.10
C PHE A 112 -19.03 3.30 0.20
N PHE A 113 -18.52 4.51 -0.02
CA PHE A 113 -19.22 5.76 0.28
C PHE A 113 -20.17 6.23 -0.84
N ARG A 114 -20.05 5.62 -2.02
CA ARG A 114 -20.99 5.78 -3.15
C ARG A 114 -22.18 4.82 -3.07
N GLY A 115 -22.23 3.93 -2.07
CA GLY A 115 -23.33 2.98 -1.88
C GLY A 115 -23.29 1.77 -2.81
N GLN A 116 -22.12 1.40 -3.34
CA GLN A 116 -21.98 0.19 -4.15
C GLN A 116 -21.90 -1.05 -3.25
N ASP A 117 -22.91 -1.92 -3.33
CA ASP A 117 -22.95 -3.18 -2.57
C ASP A 117 -22.41 -4.36 -3.38
N LEU A 118 -21.35 -4.98 -2.87
CA LEU A 118 -20.68 -6.15 -3.46
C LEU A 118 -20.77 -7.39 -2.55
N SER A 119 -21.58 -7.35 -1.48
CA SER A 119 -21.70 -8.43 -0.49
C SER A 119 -22.24 -9.75 -1.06
N HIS A 120 -22.94 -9.68 -2.19
CA HIS A 120 -23.48 -10.83 -2.91
C HIS A 120 -22.39 -11.63 -3.67
N LEU A 121 -21.22 -11.04 -3.93
CA LEU A 121 -20.16 -11.68 -4.71
C LEU A 121 -19.36 -12.66 -3.85
N LYS A 122 -19.58 -13.95 -4.07
CA LYS A 122 -18.78 -15.02 -3.45
C LYS A 122 -17.35 -14.95 -3.95
N CYS A 123 -16.39 -15.29 -3.09
CA CYS A 123 -14.96 -15.28 -3.40
C CYS A 123 -14.35 -13.88 -3.63
N LEU A 124 -15.01 -12.81 -3.20
CA LEU A 124 -14.42 -11.47 -3.16
C LEU A 124 -14.06 -11.12 -1.72
N LEU A 125 -12.79 -10.81 -1.47
CA LEU A 125 -12.33 -10.19 -0.23
C LEU A 125 -12.18 -8.69 -0.48
N ILE A 126 -12.92 -7.90 0.29
CA ILE A 126 -12.80 -6.44 0.30
C ILE A 126 -12.04 -6.04 1.56
N LEU A 127 -10.98 -5.25 1.41
CA LEU A 127 -10.17 -4.84 2.56
C LEU A 127 -10.96 -3.96 3.53
N LYS A 128 -10.60 -3.99 4.83
CA LYS A 128 -11.26 -3.17 5.85
C LYS A 128 -10.95 -1.68 5.72
N TYR A 129 -9.74 -1.36 5.24
CA TYR A 129 -9.21 -0.01 5.01
C TYR A 129 -9.24 0.37 3.54
N TYR A 130 -9.02 1.66 3.26
CA TYR A 130 -9.11 2.22 1.91
C TYR A 130 -8.28 1.43 0.90
N SER A 131 -7.04 1.09 1.24
CA SER A 131 -6.16 0.21 0.46
C SER A 131 -5.24 -0.64 1.33
N TYR A 132 -4.51 -1.58 0.73
CA TYR A 132 -3.62 -2.47 1.48
C TYR A 132 -2.51 -1.72 2.23
N GLU A 133 -1.95 -0.63 1.68
CA GLU A 133 -0.85 0.11 2.32
C GLU A 133 -1.25 0.65 3.71
N SER A 134 -2.54 0.90 3.93
CA SER A 134 -3.06 1.38 5.22
C SER A 134 -2.84 0.40 6.37
N HIS A 135 -2.55 -0.88 6.09
CA HIS A 135 -2.23 -1.88 7.13
C HIS A 135 -0.78 -1.79 7.62
N PHE A 136 0.06 -0.98 6.96
CA PHE A 136 1.50 -0.90 7.22
C PHE A 136 1.92 0.36 8.01
N VAL A 137 0.96 1.04 8.64
CA VAL A 137 1.18 2.29 9.35
C VAL A 137 0.76 2.19 10.82
N THR A 138 1.42 1.29 11.55
CA THR A 138 1.23 1.09 13.00
C THR A 138 2.50 1.43 13.77
N GLU A 139 2.40 1.54 15.10
CA GLU A 139 3.56 1.71 15.98
C GLU A 139 4.59 0.59 15.78
N LYS A 140 4.14 -0.67 15.60
CA LYS A 140 5.05 -1.80 15.33
C LYS A 140 5.82 -1.63 14.02
N HIS A 141 5.22 -1.00 13.01
CA HIS A 141 5.93 -0.68 11.76
C HIS A 141 6.97 0.43 11.97
N ALA A 142 6.68 1.43 12.80
CA ALA A 142 7.67 2.46 13.17
C ALA A 142 8.84 1.87 13.95
N GLU A 143 8.56 0.98 14.90
CA GLU A 143 9.57 0.23 15.65
C GLU A 143 10.41 -0.66 14.72
N TYR A 144 9.78 -1.39 13.80
CA TYR A 144 10.48 -2.20 12.82
C TYR A 144 11.41 -1.35 11.93
N LEU A 145 10.93 -0.19 11.48
CA LEU A 145 11.72 0.75 10.69
C LEU A 145 12.93 1.28 11.48
N LEU A 146 12.72 1.67 12.74
CA LEU A 146 13.80 2.10 13.65
C LEU A 146 14.89 1.02 13.77
N ASN A 147 14.49 -0.19 14.15
CA ASN A 147 15.37 -1.34 14.31
C ASN A 147 16.12 -1.72 13.03
N SER A 148 15.51 -1.46 11.87
CA SER A 148 16.09 -1.76 10.56
C SER A 148 17.10 -0.71 10.11
N LEU A 149 17.00 0.53 10.59
CA LEU A 149 17.82 1.65 10.12
C LEU A 149 19.05 1.93 11.01
N LEU A 150 18.97 1.67 12.32
CA LEU A 150 20.04 1.99 13.26
C LEU A 150 21.25 1.04 13.16
N VAL A 151 22.38 1.49 13.71
CA VAL A 151 23.62 0.69 13.83
C VAL A 151 23.53 -0.30 14.98
N SER A 152 22.95 0.12 16.11
CA SER A 152 22.61 -0.75 17.25
C SER A 152 21.16 -0.49 17.65
N ASN A 153 20.52 -1.55 18.13
CA ASN A 153 19.15 -1.53 18.67
C ASN A 153 19.14 -1.61 20.21
N ASP A 154 20.32 -1.61 20.84
CA ASP A 154 20.45 -1.57 22.29
C ASP A 154 19.81 -0.29 22.84
N ASP A 155 19.08 -0.41 23.95
CA ASP A 155 18.39 0.69 24.65
C ASP A 155 17.19 1.34 23.94
N ILE A 156 16.67 0.78 22.84
CA ILE A 156 15.35 1.17 22.32
C ILE A 156 14.28 0.86 23.38
N ASN A 157 13.44 1.85 23.69
CA ASN A 157 12.38 1.75 24.69
C ASN A 157 11.19 2.63 24.30
N ASP A 158 10.08 2.51 25.04
CA ASP A 158 8.81 3.19 24.76
C ASP A 158 8.94 4.71 24.62
N LYS A 159 9.86 5.37 25.34
CA LYS A 159 10.06 6.82 25.21
C LYS A 159 10.67 7.19 23.85
N VAL A 160 11.57 6.36 23.33
CA VAL A 160 12.15 6.51 21.99
C VAL A 160 11.07 6.28 20.93
N ILE A 161 10.23 5.25 21.10
CA ILE A 161 9.09 4.97 20.21
C ILE A 161 8.10 6.15 20.22
N CYS A 162 7.72 6.64 21.40
CA CYS A 162 6.86 7.82 21.55
C CYS A 162 7.44 9.06 20.85
N PHE A 163 8.77 9.26 20.93
CA PHE A 163 9.44 10.36 20.24
C PHE A 163 9.35 10.23 18.71
N ILE A 164 9.62 9.06 18.14
CA ILE A 164 9.55 8.90 16.68
C ILE A 164 8.12 8.96 16.14
N MET A 165 7.13 8.67 16.98
CA MET A 165 5.71 8.77 16.65
C MET A 165 5.10 10.16 16.90
N SER A 166 5.84 11.09 17.53
CA SER A 166 5.27 12.31 18.10
C SER A 166 4.53 13.21 17.09
N ASP A 167 4.96 13.19 15.83
CA ASP A 167 4.43 14.08 14.79
C ASP A 167 3.37 13.39 13.92
N VAL A 168 3.20 12.07 14.05
CA VAL A 168 2.29 11.27 13.23
C VAL A 168 0.84 11.75 13.37
N LYS A 169 0.40 12.05 14.60
CA LYS A 169 -0.97 12.53 14.84
C LYS A 169 -1.29 13.81 14.05
N LYS A 170 -0.38 14.79 14.08
CA LYS A 170 -0.54 16.05 13.33
C LYS A 170 -0.62 15.78 11.82
N VAL A 171 0.25 14.91 11.31
CA VAL A 171 0.22 14.51 9.90
C VAL A 171 -1.10 13.85 9.53
N TYR A 172 -1.67 13.04 10.43
CA TYR A 172 -2.97 12.39 10.22
C TYR A 172 -4.13 13.39 10.23
N GLU A 173 -4.10 14.41 11.08
CA GLU A 173 -5.09 15.50 11.07
C GLU A 173 -5.08 16.26 9.74
N GLU A 174 -3.91 16.52 9.16
CA GLU A 174 -3.77 17.13 7.83
C GLU A 174 -4.33 16.20 6.74
N LEU A 175 -3.96 14.92 6.78
CA LEU A 175 -4.46 13.91 5.82
C LEU A 175 -5.96 13.69 5.92
N TYR A 176 -6.56 13.83 7.10
CA TYR A 176 -8.00 13.68 7.29
C TYR A 176 -8.78 14.66 6.40
N TYR A 177 -8.42 15.93 6.43
CA TYR A 177 -9.09 16.95 5.60
C TYR A 177 -8.79 16.78 4.10
N PHE A 178 -7.58 16.39 3.72
CA PHE A 178 -7.30 16.01 2.32
C PHE A 178 -8.14 14.81 1.86
N SER A 179 -8.39 13.86 2.76
CA SER A 179 -9.19 12.67 2.47
C SER A 179 -10.68 13.01 2.36
N LEU A 180 -11.21 13.90 3.21
CA LEU A 180 -12.58 14.39 3.09
C LEU A 180 -12.80 15.15 1.78
N GLU A 181 -11.88 16.04 1.40
CA GLU A 181 -11.93 16.77 0.12
C GLU A 181 -11.97 15.78 -1.06
N ALA A 182 -11.04 14.82 -1.07
CA ALA A 182 -10.93 13.82 -2.14
C ALA A 182 -12.14 12.87 -2.18
N LEU A 183 -12.67 12.50 -1.01
CA LEU A 183 -13.85 11.64 -0.90
C LEU A 183 -15.10 12.35 -1.38
N LYS A 184 -15.29 13.61 -0.99
CA LYS A 184 -16.42 14.42 -1.44
C LYS A 184 -16.40 14.56 -2.96
N ASN A 185 -15.26 14.90 -3.54
CA ASN A 185 -15.05 14.91 -4.99
C ASN A 185 -15.38 13.55 -5.66
N ALA A 186 -15.04 12.44 -5.00
CA ALA A 186 -15.33 11.11 -5.50
C ALA A 186 -16.82 10.72 -5.37
N CYS A 187 -17.62 11.41 -4.55
CA CYS A 187 -19.03 11.12 -4.30
C CYS A 187 -19.99 12.10 -5.00
N GLU A 188 -19.57 13.35 -5.20
CA GLU A 188 -20.40 14.44 -5.71
C GLU A 188 -19.82 14.98 -7.02
N THR A 189 -20.55 14.81 -8.13
CA THR A 189 -20.07 15.17 -9.47
C THR A 189 -19.86 16.66 -9.69
N ASP A 190 -20.63 17.50 -9.00
CA ASP A 190 -20.60 18.97 -9.18
C ASP A 190 -19.74 19.67 -8.11
N TYR A 191 -19.01 18.91 -7.30
CA TYR A 191 -18.15 19.48 -6.28
C TYR A 191 -16.85 20.00 -6.91
N ASP A 192 -16.63 21.32 -6.82
CA ASP A 192 -15.39 21.96 -7.27
C ASP A 192 -14.24 21.62 -6.32
N ALA A 193 -13.52 20.53 -6.59
CA ALA A 193 -12.52 19.97 -5.69
C ALA A 193 -11.12 20.56 -5.89
N ILE A 194 -10.41 20.80 -4.78
CA ILE A 194 -9.00 21.19 -4.78
C ILE A 194 -8.10 19.96 -4.95
N ILE A 195 -8.51 18.83 -4.37
CA ILE A 195 -7.77 17.57 -4.35
C ILE A 195 -8.71 16.42 -4.68
N GLY A 196 -8.21 15.46 -5.46
CA GLY A 196 -8.87 14.18 -5.68
C GLY A 196 -7.90 13.02 -5.48
N TYR A 197 -8.43 11.80 -5.36
CA TYR A 197 -7.60 10.59 -5.18
C TYR A 197 -6.64 10.29 -6.34
N GLY A 198 -6.81 10.95 -7.50
CA GLY A 198 -5.83 10.91 -8.59
C GLY A 198 -4.50 11.62 -8.29
N PHE A 199 -4.42 12.43 -7.22
CA PHE A 199 -3.18 13.13 -6.86
C PHE A 199 -2.11 12.17 -6.34
N SER A 200 -0.85 12.48 -6.64
CA SER A 200 0.31 11.75 -6.13
C SER A 200 0.58 12.10 -4.66
N GLU A 201 1.14 11.14 -3.93
CA GLU A 201 1.58 11.27 -2.54
C GLU A 201 2.51 12.47 -2.34
N GLY A 202 3.39 12.75 -3.30
CA GLY A 202 4.31 13.89 -3.23
C GLY A 202 3.60 15.24 -3.10
N LYS A 203 2.40 15.43 -3.66
CA LYS A 203 1.66 16.70 -3.54
C LYS A 203 1.16 16.95 -2.12
N VAL A 204 0.73 15.89 -1.42
CA VAL A 204 0.15 15.96 -0.07
C VAL A 204 1.18 15.80 1.05
N THR A 205 2.40 15.33 0.74
CA THR A 205 3.47 15.10 1.73
C THR A 205 4.60 16.13 1.69
N LYS A 206 4.97 16.65 0.51
CA LYS A 206 6.07 17.62 0.37
C LYS A 206 5.66 19.00 0.86
N GLN A 207 6.44 19.57 1.78
CA GLN A 207 6.12 20.81 2.49
C GLN A 207 5.75 21.98 1.55
N ALA A 208 6.48 22.15 0.45
CA ALA A 208 6.28 23.26 -0.50
C ALA A 208 4.89 23.27 -1.14
N SER A 209 4.35 22.11 -1.51
CA SER A 209 2.99 22.00 -2.07
C SER A 209 1.94 21.83 -0.97
N LYS A 210 2.28 21.09 0.09
CA LYS A 210 1.36 20.75 1.17
C LYS A 210 0.82 21.98 1.89
N ALA A 211 1.66 22.97 2.20
CA ALA A 211 1.23 24.13 2.98
C ALA A 211 0.14 24.96 2.26
N THR A 212 0.34 25.24 0.98
CA THR A 212 -0.65 25.96 0.16
C THR A 212 -1.92 25.14 -0.03
N LEU A 213 -1.78 23.86 -0.41
CA LEU A 213 -2.94 22.97 -0.60
C LEU A 213 -3.76 22.80 0.68
N LEU A 214 -3.09 22.66 1.83
CA LEU A 214 -3.77 22.56 3.12
C LEU A 214 -4.51 23.86 3.44
N ALA A 215 -3.89 25.02 3.25
CA ALA A 215 -4.57 26.30 3.45
C ALA A 215 -5.84 26.41 2.58
N ASP A 216 -5.76 25.97 1.32
CA ASP A 216 -6.89 25.98 0.39
C ASP A 216 -8.02 25.04 0.83
N VAL A 217 -7.68 23.80 1.24
CA VAL A 217 -8.65 22.83 1.73
C VAL A 217 -9.28 23.30 3.06
N MET A 218 -8.49 23.90 3.95
CA MET A 218 -8.99 24.40 5.23
C MET A 218 -9.94 25.60 5.07
N ARG A 219 -9.92 26.32 3.93
CA ARG A 219 -10.96 27.31 3.60
C ARG A 219 -12.34 26.68 3.40
N LYS A 220 -12.41 25.38 3.15
CA LYS A 220 -13.65 24.60 3.01
C LYS A 220 -13.98 23.75 4.25
N LYS A 221 -13.28 23.94 5.38
CA LYS A 221 -13.39 23.09 6.58
C LYS A 221 -14.84 22.83 7.01
N GLU A 222 -15.66 23.87 7.16
CA GLU A 222 -17.06 23.73 7.60
C GLU A 222 -17.86 22.82 6.65
N GLN A 223 -17.71 23.04 5.34
CA GLN A 223 -18.36 22.22 4.31
C GLN A 223 -17.89 20.75 4.34
N LEU A 224 -16.63 20.50 4.69
CA LEU A 224 -16.06 19.16 4.81
C LEU A 224 -16.51 18.48 6.11
N ASP A 225 -16.61 19.22 7.21
CA ASP A 225 -17.14 18.71 8.48
C ASP A 225 -18.62 18.33 8.33
N ASP A 226 -19.43 19.14 7.64
CA ASP A 226 -20.82 18.82 7.31
C ASP A 226 -20.92 17.54 6.46
N PHE A 227 -20.07 17.41 5.44
CA PHE A 227 -19.99 16.20 4.62
C PHE A 227 -19.62 14.97 5.47
N ALA A 228 -18.64 15.11 6.36
CA ALA A 228 -18.23 14.04 7.27
C ALA A 228 -19.40 13.63 8.19
N HIS A 229 -20.13 14.59 8.76
CA HIS A 229 -21.32 14.33 9.56
C HIS A 229 -22.41 13.58 8.77
N GLN A 230 -22.69 14.00 7.53
CA GLN A 230 -23.66 13.33 6.66
C GLN A 230 -23.27 11.88 6.35
N LYS A 231 -21.96 11.61 6.17
CA LYS A 231 -21.41 10.28 5.92
C LYS A 231 -21.11 9.48 7.20
N GLN A 232 -21.42 10.03 8.39
CA GLN A 232 -21.11 9.45 9.70
C GLN A 232 -19.62 9.12 9.87
N LEU A 233 -18.76 10.00 9.35
CA LEU A 233 -17.31 9.89 9.42
C LEU A 233 -16.76 10.72 10.57
N SER A 234 -15.75 10.15 11.23
CA SER A 234 -14.95 10.83 12.25
C SER A 234 -13.47 10.70 11.94
N PHE A 235 -12.62 11.40 12.70
CA PHE A 235 -11.17 11.24 12.60
C PHE A 235 -10.70 9.77 12.77
N ASN A 236 -11.40 8.99 13.59
CA ASN A 236 -11.07 7.57 13.80
C ASN A 236 -11.32 6.71 12.53
N ASP A 237 -12.05 7.24 11.55
CA ASP A 237 -12.31 6.57 10.28
C ASP A 237 -11.27 6.91 9.20
N LEU A 238 -10.21 7.68 9.54
CA LEU A 238 -9.17 8.10 8.61
C LEU A 238 -8.70 6.97 7.69
N TYR A 239 -8.38 5.80 8.24
CA TYR A 239 -7.81 4.67 7.50
C TYR A 239 -8.80 4.07 6.47
N LYS A 240 -10.10 4.35 6.62
CA LYS A 240 -11.15 3.95 5.68
C LYS A 240 -11.29 4.90 4.50
N ILE A 241 -10.79 6.14 4.63
CA ILE A 241 -11.00 7.21 3.63
C ILE A 241 -9.70 7.75 3.03
N VAL A 242 -8.55 7.59 3.69
CA VAL A 242 -7.28 8.08 3.17
C VAL A 242 -6.70 7.12 2.15
N LYS A 243 -6.22 7.65 1.02
CA LYS A 243 -5.48 6.85 0.03
C LYS A 243 -4.24 6.27 0.68
N GLY A 244 -4.06 4.94 0.63
CA GLY A 244 -2.98 4.28 1.40
C GLY A 244 -1.58 4.74 1.01
N LYS A 245 -1.31 5.04 -0.27
CA LYS A 245 -0.03 5.63 -0.70
C LYS A 245 0.25 6.99 -0.03
N TRP A 246 -0.78 7.81 0.19
CA TRP A 246 -0.62 9.08 0.93
C TRP A 246 -0.32 8.81 2.40
N LEU A 247 -1.07 7.89 3.02
CA LEU A 247 -0.92 7.52 4.41
C LEU A 247 0.46 6.93 4.70
N LEU A 248 0.88 5.93 3.92
CA LEU A 248 2.18 5.27 4.03
C LEU A 248 3.32 6.26 3.86
N SER A 249 3.30 7.07 2.79
CA SER A 249 4.38 8.02 2.52
C SER A 249 4.49 9.09 3.60
N ALA A 250 3.35 9.61 4.08
CA ALA A 250 3.33 10.60 5.15
C ALA A 250 3.79 10.03 6.50
N PHE A 251 3.37 8.81 6.82
CA PHE A 251 3.79 8.07 8.02
C PHE A 251 5.30 7.82 7.99
N VAL A 252 5.82 7.23 6.90
CA VAL A 252 7.24 6.91 6.75
C VAL A 252 8.07 8.19 6.81
N GLN A 253 7.66 9.25 6.12
CA GLN A 253 8.38 10.53 6.16
C GLN A 253 8.45 11.11 7.58
N SER A 254 7.34 11.10 8.31
CA SER A 254 7.27 11.60 9.69
C SER A 254 8.21 10.82 10.62
N VAL A 255 8.09 9.49 10.61
CA VAL A 255 8.89 8.60 11.46
C VAL A 255 10.36 8.65 11.07
N TYR A 256 10.68 8.57 9.78
CA TYR A 256 12.06 8.57 9.28
C TYR A 256 12.82 9.83 9.69
N PHE A 257 12.22 11.01 9.60
CA PHE A 257 12.87 12.26 10.02
C PHE A 257 13.11 12.33 11.52
N LYS A 258 12.24 11.75 12.35
CA LYS A 258 12.50 11.61 13.78
C LYS A 258 13.63 10.62 14.07
N ILE A 259 13.68 9.50 13.35
CA ILE A 259 14.80 8.55 13.45
C ILE A 259 16.12 9.23 13.11
N GLN A 260 16.15 10.06 12.05
CA GLN A 260 17.33 10.84 11.71
C GLN A 260 17.76 11.80 12.82
N ASP A 261 16.81 12.39 13.55
CA ASP A 261 17.08 13.32 14.64
C ASP A 261 17.62 12.64 15.92
N LEU A 262 17.46 11.32 16.08
CA LEU A 262 17.93 10.59 17.28
C LEU A 262 19.44 10.74 17.51
N HIS A 263 20.25 10.80 16.45
CA HIS A 263 21.70 11.00 16.61
C HIS A 263 21.99 12.35 17.30
N SER A 264 21.20 13.39 16.99
CA SER A 264 21.37 14.74 17.54
C SER A 264 20.96 14.72 19.02
N LYS A 265 19.81 14.09 19.32
CA LYS A 265 19.30 13.95 20.69
C LYS A 265 20.23 13.17 21.59
N CYS A 266 20.85 12.11 21.07
CA CYS A 266 21.87 11.35 21.79
C CYS A 266 23.05 12.24 22.19
N SER A 267 23.63 12.97 21.22
CA SER A 267 24.81 13.82 21.46
C SER A 267 24.54 14.98 22.44
N GLN A 268 23.29 15.45 22.51
CA GLN A 268 22.89 16.59 23.33
C GLN A 268 22.28 16.18 24.68
N LYS A 269 22.07 14.89 24.94
CA LYS A 269 21.26 14.39 26.06
C LYS A 269 19.87 15.07 26.13
N ALA A 270 19.28 15.30 24.96
CA ALA A 270 18.09 16.15 24.82
C ALA A 270 16.77 15.37 24.74
N LEU A 271 16.79 14.05 24.96
CA LEU A 271 15.60 13.20 24.97
C LEU A 271 15.58 12.33 26.22
N ASP A 272 14.51 12.45 26.99
CA ASP A 272 14.25 11.59 28.14
C ASP A 272 14.08 10.12 27.70
N GLY A 273 14.69 9.20 28.43
CA GLY A 273 14.74 7.78 28.07
C GLY A 273 15.79 7.39 27.03
N LEU A 274 16.42 8.36 26.36
CA LEU A 274 17.49 8.07 25.42
C LEU A 274 18.84 8.00 26.16
N LYS A 275 19.38 6.80 26.35
CA LYS A 275 20.74 6.65 26.87
C LYS A 275 21.75 7.11 25.82
N MET A 276 22.70 7.92 26.26
CA MET A 276 23.79 8.36 25.40
C MET A 276 24.65 7.16 25.04
N CYS A 277 24.93 6.96 23.76
CA CYS A 277 25.75 5.83 23.34
C CYS A 277 27.23 6.03 23.72
N GLN A 278 27.97 4.93 23.84
CA GLN A 278 29.40 4.92 24.21
C GLN A 278 30.28 5.87 23.37
N TYR A 279 29.96 6.10 22.09
CA TYR A 279 30.69 7.04 21.25
C TYR A 279 30.40 8.50 21.58
N CYS A 280 29.14 8.82 21.89
CA CYS A 280 28.76 10.17 22.32
C CYS A 280 29.27 10.48 23.75
N GLU A 281 29.37 9.47 24.63
CA GLU A 281 29.98 9.62 25.96
C GLU A 281 31.42 10.13 25.92
N ILE A 282 32.21 9.68 24.95
CA ILE A 282 33.61 10.10 24.78
C ILE A 282 33.77 11.24 23.75
N GLY A 283 32.68 11.89 23.34
CA GLY A 283 32.69 13.02 22.40
C GLY A 283 32.90 12.65 20.92
N LYS A 284 32.94 11.36 20.56
CA LYS A 284 33.06 10.88 19.17
C LYS A 284 31.70 10.83 18.45
N ASN A 285 31.01 11.98 18.39
CA ASN A 285 29.63 12.08 17.89
C ASN A 285 29.44 11.60 16.43
N THR A 286 30.49 11.64 15.60
CA THR A 286 30.45 11.15 14.21
C THR A 286 30.22 9.63 14.11
N GLN A 287 30.50 8.90 15.18
CA GLN A 287 30.36 7.44 15.31
C GLN A 287 29.14 7.04 16.17
N CYS A 288 28.19 7.96 16.38
CA CYS A 288 26.99 7.71 17.18
C CYS A 288 26.23 6.46 16.74
N LEU A 289 25.86 5.58 17.69
CA LEU A 289 25.11 4.34 17.40
C LEU A 289 23.65 4.58 17.00
N TRP A 290 23.09 5.74 17.40
CA TRP A 290 21.76 6.21 17.02
C TRP A 290 21.73 6.84 15.62
N LYS A 291 22.85 6.81 14.88
CA LYS A 291 22.91 7.24 13.49
C LYS A 291 22.40 6.12 12.58
N ILE A 292 21.73 6.49 11.49
CA ILE A 292 21.34 5.53 10.45
C ILE A 292 22.59 4.92 9.81
N LYS A 293 22.64 3.58 9.72
CA LYS A 293 23.82 2.79 9.32
C LYS A 293 24.33 3.04 7.89
N ARG A 294 23.45 3.48 6.99
CA ARG A 294 23.74 3.77 5.56
C ARG A 294 22.88 4.94 5.09
N HIS A 295 23.21 5.49 3.92
CA HIS A 295 22.32 6.45 3.28
C HIS A 295 21.08 5.72 2.75
N HIS A 296 20.02 5.68 3.56
CA HIS A 296 18.72 5.18 3.17
C HIS A 296 17.86 6.34 2.67
N SER A 297 17.30 6.24 1.47
CA SER A 297 16.31 7.21 1.00
C SER A 297 14.93 6.91 1.62
N LEU A 298 14.00 7.85 1.52
CA LEU A 298 12.61 7.64 1.95
C LEU A 298 11.96 6.45 1.23
N GLN A 299 12.26 6.23 -0.06
CA GLN A 299 11.74 5.07 -0.81
C GLN A 299 12.22 3.74 -0.24
N ILE A 300 13.49 3.68 0.22
CA ILE A 300 14.00 2.48 0.89
C ILE A 300 13.31 2.29 2.23
N ALA A 301 13.06 3.36 2.98
CA ALA A 301 12.30 3.31 4.23
C ALA A 301 10.87 2.80 4.02
N GLU A 302 10.18 3.23 2.96
CA GLU A 302 8.85 2.70 2.59
C GLU A 302 8.91 1.20 2.28
N THR A 303 9.93 0.76 1.54
CA THR A 303 10.14 -0.66 1.23
C THR A 303 10.38 -1.49 2.50
N ILE A 304 11.18 -0.98 3.44
CA ILE A 304 11.44 -1.63 4.73
C ILE A 304 10.15 -1.75 5.54
N VAL A 305 9.29 -0.72 5.56
CA VAL A 305 8.01 -0.79 6.26
C VAL A 305 7.11 -1.86 5.66
N LEU A 306 7.01 -1.94 4.33
CA LEU A 306 6.28 -3.00 3.62
C LEU A 306 6.91 -4.40 3.79
N ASP A 307 8.10 -4.48 4.39
CA ASP A 307 8.76 -5.74 4.68
C ASP A 307 8.24 -6.47 5.91
N TYR A 308 7.72 -5.73 6.87
CA TYR A 308 7.12 -6.27 8.09
C TYR A 308 5.64 -6.56 7.88
N LEU A 309 5.20 -7.75 8.29
CA LEU A 309 3.79 -8.13 8.31
C LEU A 309 3.32 -8.20 9.77
N ASP A 310 2.52 -7.22 10.18
CA ASP A 310 1.91 -7.19 11.52
C ASP A 310 0.76 -8.20 11.59
N ASP A 311 0.95 -9.24 12.39
CA ASP A 311 0.00 -10.35 12.53
C ASP A 311 -1.35 -9.91 13.07
N THR A 312 -1.40 -8.84 13.86
CA THR A 312 -2.67 -8.31 14.39
C THR A 312 -3.44 -7.53 13.33
N GLU A 313 -2.75 -6.81 12.44
CA GLU A 313 -3.43 -5.99 11.42
C GLU A 313 -3.97 -6.80 10.25
N LEU A 314 -3.25 -7.86 9.89
CA LEU A 314 -3.51 -8.69 8.71
C LEU A 314 -4.26 -9.99 9.04
N ASP A 315 -4.68 -10.17 10.29
CA ASP A 315 -5.33 -11.38 10.80
C ASP A 315 -6.53 -11.82 9.95
N TYR A 316 -7.38 -10.88 9.54
CA TYR A 316 -8.58 -11.15 8.74
C TYR A 316 -8.23 -11.58 7.30
N ILE A 317 -7.15 -11.03 6.73
CA ILE A 317 -6.65 -11.44 5.41
C ILE A 317 -6.08 -12.85 5.53
N TYR A 318 -5.34 -13.13 6.59
CA TYR A 318 -4.82 -14.47 6.85
C TYR A 318 -5.98 -15.46 6.98
N ALA A 319 -6.97 -15.16 7.81
CA ALA A 319 -8.14 -16.01 8.03
C ALA A 319 -8.89 -16.30 6.73
N ASP A 320 -9.12 -15.29 5.88
CA ASP A 320 -9.78 -15.48 4.58
C ASP A 320 -8.96 -16.39 3.66
N LEU A 321 -7.65 -16.12 3.50
CA LEU A 321 -6.79 -16.92 2.65
C LEU A 321 -6.61 -18.35 3.16
N GLN A 322 -6.73 -18.59 4.48
CA GLN A 322 -6.68 -19.95 5.03
C GLN A 322 -7.87 -20.82 4.64
N THR A 323 -9.00 -20.23 4.20
CA THR A 323 -10.15 -20.98 3.70
C THR A 323 -9.89 -21.68 2.36
N LEU A 324 -8.86 -21.24 1.63
CA LEU A 324 -8.47 -21.81 0.35
C LEU A 324 -7.88 -23.22 0.50
N ALA A 325 -8.10 -24.06 -0.52
CA ALA A 325 -7.78 -25.48 -0.55
C ALA A 325 -6.30 -25.79 -0.32
#